data_AF-A0A258X863-F1
#
_entry.id   AF-A0A258X863-F1
#
_cell.length_a   1.000
_cell.length_b   1.000
_cell.length_c   1.000
_cell.angle_alpha   90.00
_cell.angle_beta   90.00
_cell.angle_gamma   90.00
#
_symmetry.space_group_name_H-M   'P 1'
#
loop_
_entity.id
_entity.type
_entity.pdbx_description
1 polymer ?
#
loop_
_entity_poly.entity_id
_entity_poly.type
_entity_poly.pdbx_seq_one_letter_code
_entity_poly.pdbx_strand_id
1 'polypeptide(L)'
;MFHRTITPAPHVASDLATLLDLLAEVSSRPRYAFMVLNLIAEVAGADGKAGPFIVRDGASIPLRDWLGQSLTPMGGRDPRRLALADRVREELAADGTLPADPALAKTCVAAEVRHRVLASGKTNLSRAVSEL
;
A
#
# COMPACT_ATOMS: atom_id res chain seq x y z
N MET A 1 8.59 -51.66 -14.54
CA MET A 1 8.45 -50.51 -15.46
C MET A 1 8.11 -49.28 -14.63
N PHE A 2 9.10 -48.46 -14.31
CA PHE A 2 8.90 -47.21 -13.59
C PHE A 2 9.33 -46.05 -14.48
N HIS A 3 8.35 -45.38 -15.08
CA HIS A 3 8.54 -44.02 -15.57
C HIS A 3 7.42 -43.16 -14.99
N ARG A 4 7.68 -42.61 -13.80
CA ARG A 4 6.95 -41.44 -13.31
C ARG A 4 7.53 -40.25 -14.06
N THR A 5 6.82 -39.75 -15.05
CA THR A 5 7.12 -38.46 -15.66
C THR A 5 6.81 -37.38 -14.63
N ILE A 6 7.85 -36.76 -14.06
CA ILE A 6 7.70 -35.49 -13.35
C ILE A 6 7.53 -34.45 -14.44
N THR A 7 6.29 -34.00 -14.66
CA THR A 7 6.01 -32.83 -15.50
C THR A 7 6.68 -31.61 -14.84
N PRO A 8 7.57 -30.88 -15.54
CA PRO A 8 8.14 -29.66 -14.99
C PRO A 8 7.01 -28.62 -14.88
N ALA A 9 6.98 -27.86 -13.79
CA ALA A 9 6.09 -26.71 -13.68
C ALA A 9 6.79 -25.45 -14.22
N PRO A 10 6.34 -24.90 -15.36
CA PRO A 10 6.55 -23.50 -15.65
C PRO A 10 5.19 -22.84 -15.89
N HIS A 11 4.55 -22.33 -14.83
CA HIS A 11 3.26 -21.63 -14.98
C HIS A 11 3.17 -20.25 -14.30
N VAL A 12 4.09 -19.91 -13.41
CA VAL A 12 3.99 -18.67 -12.60
C VAL A 12 4.19 -17.40 -13.44
N ALA A 13 5.07 -17.42 -14.43
CA ALA A 13 5.33 -16.25 -15.27
C ALA A 13 4.16 -15.95 -16.23
N SER A 14 3.50 -16.99 -16.77
CA SER A 14 2.32 -16.85 -17.63
C SER A 14 1.12 -16.34 -16.84
N ASP A 15 0.93 -16.85 -15.63
CA ASP A 15 -0.22 -16.49 -14.79
C ASP A 15 -0.12 -15.03 -14.30
N LEU A 16 1.10 -14.59 -13.98
CA LEU A 16 1.38 -13.20 -13.62
C LEU A 16 1.17 -12.23 -14.79
N ALA A 17 1.65 -12.58 -15.99
CA ALA A 17 1.46 -11.75 -17.17
C ALA A 17 -0.02 -11.57 -17.49
N THR A 18 -0.79 -12.66 -17.48
CA THR A 18 -2.25 -12.62 -17.68
C THR A 18 -2.96 -11.79 -16.59
N LEU A 19 -2.56 -11.92 -15.32
CA LEU A 19 -3.10 -11.08 -14.25
C LEU A 19 -2.83 -9.60 -14.49
N LEU A 20 -1.62 -9.23 -14.92
CA LEU A 20 -1.29 -7.84 -15.21
C LEU A 20 -2.07 -7.28 -16.40
N ASP A 21 -2.30 -8.09 -17.44
CA ASP A 21 -3.12 -7.71 -18.59
C ASP A 21 -4.58 -7.47 -18.17
N LEU A 22 -5.17 -8.39 -17.40
CA LEU A 22 -6.53 -8.24 -16.87
C LEU A 22 -6.65 -6.98 -16.00
N LEU A 23 -5.67 -6.72 -15.14
CA LEU A 23 -5.66 -5.52 -14.30
C LEU A 23 -5.57 -4.23 -15.12
N ALA A 24 -4.85 -4.25 -16.26
CA ALA A 24 -4.76 -3.10 -17.16
C ALA A 24 -6.08 -2.79 -17.87
N GLU A 25 -6.94 -3.79 -18.06
CA GLU A 25 -8.27 -3.62 -18.63
C GLU A 25 -9.29 -3.09 -17.61
N VAL A 26 -9.28 -3.62 -16.37
CA VAL A 26 -10.35 -3.34 -15.39
C VAL A 26 -10.04 -2.17 -14.45
N SER A 27 -8.76 -1.87 -14.20
CA SER A 27 -8.36 -0.82 -13.25
C SER A 27 -7.73 0.36 -13.95
N SER A 28 -8.09 1.58 -13.51
CA SER A 28 -7.41 2.80 -13.89
C SER A 28 -5.97 2.88 -13.36
N ARG A 29 -5.60 1.98 -12.44
CA ARG A 29 -4.30 1.93 -11.74
C ARG A 29 -3.80 0.49 -11.60
N PRO A 30 -3.48 -0.21 -12.70
CA PRO A 30 -3.17 -1.64 -12.71
C PRO A 30 -2.02 -2.02 -11.77
N ARG A 31 -0.97 -1.20 -11.71
CA ARG A 31 0.17 -1.43 -10.79
C ARG A 31 -0.25 -1.32 -9.33
N TYR A 32 -1.12 -0.37 -9.00
CA TYR A 32 -1.62 -0.19 -7.63
C TYR A 32 -2.55 -1.32 -7.23
N ALA A 33 -3.47 -1.71 -8.10
CA ALA A 33 -4.35 -2.85 -7.91
C ALA A 33 -3.56 -4.15 -7.70
N PHE A 34 -2.53 -4.39 -8.52
CA PHE A 34 -1.63 -5.54 -8.36
C PHE A 34 -0.96 -5.54 -6.98
N MET A 35 -0.41 -4.41 -6.53
CA MET A 35 0.22 -4.33 -5.20
C MET A 35 -0.77 -4.59 -4.07
N VAL A 36 -1.99 -4.05 -4.16
CA VAL A 36 -3.06 -4.31 -3.19
C VAL A 36 -3.38 -5.80 -3.13
N LEU A 37 -3.56 -6.45 -4.28
CA LEU A 37 -3.87 -7.89 -4.35
C LEU A 37 -2.74 -8.74 -3.75
N ASN A 38 -1.49 -8.42 -4.02
CA ASN A 38 -0.36 -9.14 -3.41
C ASN A 38 -0.34 -9.00 -1.88
N LEU A 39 -0.57 -7.79 -1.37
CA LEU A 39 -0.60 -7.56 0.08
C LEU A 39 -1.78 -8.28 0.74
N ILE A 40 -2.94 -8.34 0.08
CA ILE A 40 -4.10 -9.12 0.55
C ILE A 40 -3.75 -10.61 0.56
N ALA A 41 -3.13 -11.12 -0.49
CA ALA A 41 -2.72 -12.52 -0.58
C ALA A 41 -1.71 -12.91 0.50
N GLU A 42 -0.80 -12.00 0.87
CA GLU A 42 0.19 -12.22 1.94
C GLU A 42 -0.45 -12.50 3.30
N VAL A 43 -1.60 -11.88 3.58
CA VAL A 43 -2.31 -11.98 4.87
C VAL A 43 -3.58 -12.84 4.79
N ALA A 44 -3.85 -13.45 3.64
CA ALA A 44 -4.96 -14.35 3.46
C ALA A 44 -4.75 -15.63 4.28
N GLY A 45 -5.83 -16.13 4.88
CA GLY A 45 -5.83 -17.40 5.60
C GLY A 45 -5.70 -18.60 4.66
N ALA A 46 -5.66 -19.81 5.25
CA ALA A 46 -5.62 -21.06 4.49
C ALA A 46 -6.85 -21.28 3.58
N ASP A 47 -7.93 -20.54 3.82
CA ASP A 47 -9.13 -20.50 2.99
C ASP A 47 -9.03 -19.51 1.81
N GLY A 48 -7.88 -18.86 1.64
CA GLY A 48 -7.63 -17.87 0.59
C GLY A 48 -8.30 -16.52 0.82
N LYS A 49 -8.81 -16.25 2.02
CA LYS A 49 -9.52 -15.01 2.34
C LYS A 49 -8.75 -14.18 3.35
N ALA A 50 -8.70 -12.87 3.12
CA ALA A 50 -8.28 -11.92 4.15
C ALA A 50 -9.53 -11.43 4.90
N GLY A 51 -9.56 -11.66 6.21
CA GLY A 51 -10.59 -11.10 7.09
C GLY A 51 -10.48 -9.57 7.20
N PRO A 52 -11.51 -8.89 7.75
CA PRO A 52 -11.48 -7.43 7.94
C PRO A 52 -10.38 -6.96 8.90
N PHE A 53 -9.81 -7.89 9.68
CA PHE A 53 -8.69 -7.66 10.59
C PHE A 53 -7.59 -8.68 10.30
N ILE A 54 -6.35 -8.26 10.50
CA ILE A 54 -5.16 -9.12 10.47
C ILE A 54 -4.49 -9.11 11.84
N VAL A 55 -3.80 -10.20 12.17
CA VAL A 55 -2.99 -10.28 13.40
C VAL A 55 -1.51 -10.13 13.00
N ARG A 56 -0.86 -9.08 13.52
CA ARG A 56 0.58 -8.84 13.34
C ARG A 56 1.17 -8.40 14.68
N ASP A 57 2.31 -8.98 15.06
CA ASP A 57 3.01 -8.64 16.30
C ASP A 57 2.13 -8.68 17.56
N GLY A 58 1.18 -9.61 17.59
CA GLY A 58 0.22 -9.77 18.70
C GLY A 58 -0.92 -8.74 18.72
N ALA A 59 -0.98 -7.80 17.77
CA ALA A 59 -2.03 -6.81 17.64
C ALA A 59 -3.00 -7.14 16.50
N SER A 60 -4.31 -6.91 16.74
CA SER A 60 -5.34 -6.97 15.71
C SER A 60 -5.45 -5.60 15.03
N ILE A 61 -5.14 -5.55 13.73
CA ILE A 61 -5.10 -4.32 12.93
C ILE A 61 -6.16 -4.43 11.81
N PRO A 62 -6.99 -3.41 11.56
CA PRO A 62 -7.89 -3.41 10.41
C PRO A 62 -7.11 -3.57 9.10
N LEU A 63 -7.53 -4.50 8.24
CA LEU A 63 -6.85 -4.79 6.97
C LEU A 63 -6.66 -3.52 6.12
N ARG A 64 -7.69 -2.67 6.06
CA ARG A 64 -7.67 -1.36 5.38
C ARG A 64 -6.55 -0.44 5.87
N ASP A 65 -6.32 -0.42 7.18
CA ASP A 65 -5.35 0.50 7.80
C ASP A 65 -3.93 -0.04 7.63
N TRP A 66 -3.78 -1.36 7.70
CA TRP A 66 -2.53 -2.03 7.35
C TRP A 66 -2.16 -1.83 5.88
N LEU A 67 -3.09 -2.06 4.94
CA LEU A 67 -2.85 -1.85 3.50
C LEU A 67 -2.42 -0.40 3.22
N GLY A 68 -3.09 0.59 3.82
CA GLY A 68 -2.72 2.00 3.71
C GLY A 68 -1.29 2.27 4.20
N GLN A 69 -0.89 1.67 5.33
CA GLN A 69 0.46 1.79 5.88
C GLN A 69 1.51 1.13 4.99
N SER A 70 1.26 -0.11 4.56
CA SER A 70 2.17 -0.89 3.71
C SER A 70 2.42 -0.21 2.35
N LEU A 71 1.44 0.52 1.81
CA LEU A 71 1.56 1.22 0.53
C LEU A 71 2.14 2.65 0.67
N THR A 72 2.20 3.21 1.88
CA THR A 72 2.71 4.57 2.13
C THR A 72 4.14 4.82 1.62
N PRO A 73 5.10 3.86 1.75
CA PRO A 73 6.46 4.04 1.25
C PRO A 73 6.53 4.25 -0.27
N MET A 74 5.58 3.72 -1.03
CA MET A 74 5.59 3.78 -2.50
C MET A 74 5.28 5.19 -3.05
N GLY A 75 4.60 6.03 -2.26
CA GLY A 75 4.40 7.45 -2.57
C GLY A 75 5.58 8.35 -2.18
N GLY A 76 6.61 7.79 -1.52
CA GLY A 76 7.74 8.52 -0.93
C GLY A 76 8.53 9.41 -1.88
N ARG A 77 8.63 9.00 -3.15
CA ARG A 77 9.39 9.69 -4.21
C ARG A 77 8.51 10.48 -5.19
N ASP A 78 7.21 10.55 -4.96
CA ASP A 78 6.30 11.31 -5.82
C ASP A 78 6.54 12.82 -5.60
N PRO A 79 6.78 13.62 -6.66
CA PRO A 79 6.85 15.08 -6.57
C PRO A 79 5.68 15.71 -5.81
N ARG A 80 4.49 15.11 -5.85
CA ARG A 80 3.32 15.55 -5.08
C ARG A 80 3.51 15.42 -3.57
N ARG A 81 4.23 14.40 -3.12
CA ARG A 81 4.50 14.18 -1.69
C ARG A 81 5.57 15.14 -1.17
N LEU A 82 6.56 15.49 -1.99
CA LEU A 82 7.51 16.56 -1.66
C LEU A 82 6.78 17.90 -1.52
N ALA A 83 5.92 18.24 -2.49
CA ALA A 83 5.10 19.45 -2.41
C ALA A 83 4.14 19.46 -1.21
N LEU A 84 3.61 18.29 -0.81
CA LEU A 84 2.81 18.15 0.40
C LEU A 84 3.65 18.39 1.66
N ALA A 85 4.89 17.91 1.70
CA ALA A 85 5.78 18.10 2.85
C ALA A 85 6.15 19.57 3.03
N ASP A 86 6.41 20.30 1.95
CA ASP A 86 6.67 21.73 1.98
C ASP A 86 5.45 22.49 2.50
N ARG A 87 4.26 22.18 1.98
CA ARG A 87 3.00 22.79 2.43
C ARG A 87 2.69 22.52 3.91
N VAL A 88 2.86 21.27 4.36
CA VAL A 88 2.66 20.90 5.77
C VAL A 88 3.63 21.66 6.68
N ARG A 89 4.89 21.86 6.24
CA ARG A 89 5.87 22.64 6.99
C ARG A 89 5.44 24.11 7.11
N GLU A 90 4.95 24.71 6.02
CA GLU A 90 4.45 26.09 6.01
C GLU A 90 3.23 26.25 6.94
N GLU A 91 2.28 25.32 6.88
CA GLU A 91 1.08 25.31 7.74
C GLU A 91 1.47 25.19 9.23
N LEU A 92 2.30 24.22 9.59
CA LEU A 92 2.75 24.05 10.98
C LEU A 92 3.54 25.26 11.51
N ALA A 93 4.29 25.93 10.62
CA ALA A 93 4.98 27.18 10.97
C ALA A 93 4.01 28.34 11.18
N ALA A 94 2.99 28.47 10.32
CA ALA A 94 1.95 29.49 10.44
C ALA A 94 1.11 29.31 11.71
N ASP A 95 0.82 28.05 12.07
CA ASP A 95 0.06 27.70 13.28
C ASP A 95 0.91 27.75 14.56
N GLY A 96 2.22 28.03 14.45
CA GLY A 96 3.15 28.07 15.58
C GLY A 96 3.38 26.71 16.27
N THR A 97 3.00 25.61 15.61
CA THR A 97 3.11 24.23 16.13
C THR A 97 4.38 23.53 15.67
N LEU A 98 5.14 24.14 14.76
CA LEU A 98 6.43 23.64 14.31
C LEU A 98 7.50 23.81 15.42
N PRO A 99 8.13 22.73 15.92
CA PRO A 99 9.20 22.83 16.90
C PRO A 99 10.39 23.66 16.41
N ALA A 100 11.03 24.41 17.32
CA ALA A 100 12.23 25.19 17.01
C ALA A 100 13.47 24.31 16.71
N ASP A 101 13.54 23.12 17.30
CA ASP A 101 14.59 22.15 16.99
C ASP A 101 14.40 21.61 15.56
N PRO A 102 15.39 21.80 14.65
CA PRO A 102 15.32 21.32 13.28
C PRO A 102 15.09 19.81 13.14
N ALA A 103 15.59 18.99 14.08
CA ALA A 103 15.42 17.54 14.06
C ALA A 103 13.98 17.15 14.45
N LEU A 104 13.44 17.78 15.50
CA LEU A 104 12.04 17.59 15.91
C LEU A 104 11.07 18.14 14.87
N ALA A 105 11.38 19.27 14.25
CA ALA A 105 10.60 19.84 13.15
C ALA A 105 10.47 18.89 11.96
N LYS A 106 11.59 18.25 11.54
CA LYS A 106 11.58 17.24 10.47
C LYS A 106 10.70 16.04 10.83
N THR A 107 10.81 15.56 12.07
CA THR A 107 10.01 14.43 12.56
C THR A 107 8.52 14.76 12.62
N CYS A 108 8.17 15.95 13.10
CA CYS A 108 6.80 16.46 13.17
C CYS A 108 6.17 16.57 11.77
N VAL A 109 6.85 17.21 10.82
CA VAL A 109 6.40 17.30 9.42
C VAL A 109 6.26 15.91 8.81
N ALA A 110 7.21 15.00 9.02
CA ALA A 110 7.13 13.65 8.50
C ALA A 110 5.98 12.83 9.09
N ALA A 111 5.64 13.04 10.37
CA ALA A 111 4.47 12.43 11.00
C ALA A 111 3.16 12.95 10.40
N GLU A 112 3.04 14.27 10.24
CA GLU A 112 1.83 14.90 9.69
C GLU A 112 1.63 14.56 8.20
N VAL A 113 2.70 14.57 7.40
CA VAL A 113 2.67 14.10 6.01
C VAL A 113 2.23 12.64 5.93
N ARG A 114 2.75 11.76 6.80
CA ARG A 114 2.30 10.36 6.85
C ARG A 114 0.82 10.27 7.20
N HIS A 115 0.34 11.04 8.17
CA HIS A 115 -1.07 11.07 8.54
C HIS A 115 -1.97 11.46 7.36
N ARG A 116 -1.66 12.55 6.65
CA ARG A 116 -2.43 13.00 5.48
C ARG A 116 -2.35 12.06 4.29
N VAL A 117 -1.19 11.42 4.08
CA VAL A 117 -1.02 10.40 3.05
C VAL A 117 -1.83 9.16 3.39
N LEU A 118 -1.87 8.72 4.65
CA LEU A 118 -2.72 7.61 5.09
C LEU A 118 -4.20 7.93 4.91
N ALA A 119 -4.64 9.13 5.26
CA ALA A 119 -6.01 9.58 5.03
C ALA A 119 -6.38 9.55 3.53
N SER A 120 -5.49 10.04 2.66
CA SER A 120 -5.71 10.01 1.19
C SER A 120 -5.57 8.60 0.59
N GLY A 121 -4.69 7.78 1.16
CA GLY A 121 -4.45 6.40 0.78
C GLY A 121 -5.67 5.51 1.01
N LYS A 122 -6.46 5.78 2.06
CA LYS A 122 -7.76 5.12 2.30
C LYS A 122 -8.72 5.34 1.13
N THR A 123 -8.77 6.55 0.56
CA THR A 123 -9.61 6.87 -0.61
C THR A 123 -9.11 6.19 -1.88
N ASN A 124 -7.79 6.16 -2.08
CA ASN A 124 -7.19 5.46 -3.23
C ASN A 124 -7.37 3.95 -3.16
N LEU A 125 -7.25 3.36 -1.97
CA LEU A 125 -7.52 1.94 -1.71
C LEU A 125 -8.99 1.62 -1.97
N SER A 126 -9.91 2.41 -1.45
CA SER A 126 -11.34 2.21 -1.69
C SER A 126 -11.66 2.22 -3.18
N ARG A 127 -11.11 3.18 -3.93
CA ARG A 127 -11.33 3.27 -5.38
C ARG A 127 -10.73 2.07 -6.12
N ALA A 128 -9.49 1.70 -5.80
CA ALA A 128 -8.83 0.57 -6.44
C ALA A 128 -9.60 -0.74 -6.19
N VAL A 129 -10.12 -0.95 -4.98
CA VAL A 129 -10.93 -2.13 -4.64
C VAL A 129 -12.31 -2.08 -5.32
N SER A 130 -12.89 -0.90 -5.54
CA SER A 130 -14.16 -0.77 -6.27
C SER A 130 -14.04 -0.96 -7.79
N GLU A 131 -12.84 -0.81 -8.35
CA GLU A 131 -12.55 -1.06 -9.76
C GLU A 131 -12.20 -2.54 -10.04
N LEU A 132 -12.00 -3.34 -8.99
CA LEU A 132 -11.77 -4.78 -9.04
C LEU A 132 -13.08 -5.55 -8.82
#